data_AF-A0A318ZL69-F1
#
_entry.id   AF-A0A318ZL69-F1
#
_cell.length_a   1.000
_cell.length_b   1.000
_cell.length_c   1.000
_cell.angle_alpha   90.00
_cell.angle_beta   90.00
_cell.angle_gamma   90.00
#
_symmetry.space_group_name_H-M   'P 1'
#
loop_
_entity.id
_entity.type
_entity.pdbx_description
1 polymer ?
#
loop_
_entity_poly.entity_id
_entity_poly.type
_entity_poly.pdbx_seq_one_letter_code
_entity_poly.pdbx_strand_id
1 'polypeptide(L)'
;MRNGGGILPCWGDYEKQTPPDNADNPPVGVHPIQRPQRQIEDFQPGYPQLSTLVGAHDTFQIYRRFANLRSRLLLYKQDSLSVLEKRLNEVDDNEASPLFLGSRRRDRNETRQQVLARIDTELAEYDNLIERTARINAFCPAPGRDTTSLQNWINGTGSIARAESRYLAENDLFTLKSSDDGPLLRLEEHLESLFTKLFRGFFRKYTAFEVSRDHQVFIPTGLLVKRIARAVMAAVTTILILLPMLMCNYLQNPTTRIIIIAVSVLIFIAILSGISKAKSMEVFVASATYATVVMVFISNGSGN
;
A
#
# COMPACT_ATOMS: atom_id res chain seq x y z
N MET A 1 62.05 -12.10 14.92
CA MET A 1 61.41 -13.24 15.61
C MET A 1 60.27 -13.75 14.72
N ARG A 2 60.20 -15.09 14.54
CA ARG A 2 59.13 -15.91 13.91
C ARG A 2 57.70 -15.37 14.17
N ASN A 3 56.65 -15.58 13.37
CA ASN A 3 56.29 -16.57 12.34
C ASN A 3 54.97 -16.13 11.66
N GLY A 4 54.72 -16.59 10.43
CA GLY A 4 53.43 -17.20 10.04
C GLY A 4 52.33 -16.32 9.44
N GLY A 5 52.11 -16.44 8.13
CA GLY A 5 50.92 -15.95 7.44
C GLY A 5 50.92 -16.37 5.97
N GLY A 6 50.47 -17.59 5.69
CA GLY A 6 50.18 -18.04 4.33
C GLY A 6 48.75 -17.64 3.92
N ILE A 7 48.54 -17.39 2.63
CA ILE A 7 47.71 -18.19 1.70
C ILE A 7 47.61 -17.42 0.37
N LEU A 8 47.63 -18.23 -0.69
CA LEU A 8 47.82 -18.03 -2.12
C LEU A 8 46.76 -17.16 -2.87
N PRO A 9 47.04 -16.85 -4.15
CA PRO A 9 46.42 -15.78 -4.91
C PRO A 9 45.35 -16.24 -5.94
N CYS A 10 44.70 -15.21 -6.50
CA CYS A 10 44.16 -15.05 -7.86
C CYS A 10 43.39 -16.21 -8.52
N TRP A 11 42.11 -15.92 -8.75
CA TRP A 11 41.19 -16.66 -9.61
C TRP A 11 41.78 -16.83 -11.02
N GLY A 12 42.01 -18.08 -11.39
CA GLY A 12 42.41 -18.50 -12.73
C GLY A 12 41.22 -18.71 -13.65
N ASP A 13 41.48 -18.46 -14.94
CA ASP A 13 40.63 -18.67 -16.09
C ASP A 13 40.09 -20.11 -16.17
N TYR A 14 38.77 -20.25 -16.37
CA TYR A 14 38.16 -21.52 -16.74
C TYR A 14 37.75 -21.49 -18.21
N GLU A 15 38.72 -21.85 -19.04
CA GLU A 15 38.55 -22.40 -20.38
C GLU A 15 37.73 -23.71 -20.29
N LYS A 16 36.55 -23.76 -20.93
CA LYS A 16 35.71 -24.97 -20.98
C LYS A 16 35.94 -25.71 -22.31
N GLN A 17 36.60 -26.85 -22.20
CA GLN A 17 36.59 -27.93 -23.18
C GLN A 17 35.17 -28.47 -23.42
N THR A 18 34.81 -28.67 -24.69
CA THR A 18 33.63 -29.40 -25.13
C THR A 18 33.88 -30.92 -25.03
N PRO A 19 32.97 -31.71 -24.44
CA PRO A 19 33.00 -33.17 -24.58
C PRO A 19 32.16 -33.63 -25.78
N PRO A 20 32.45 -34.83 -26.34
CA PRO A 20 31.90 -35.28 -27.61
C PRO A 20 30.45 -35.78 -27.51
N ASP A 21 29.75 -35.66 -28.63
CA ASP A 21 28.42 -36.21 -28.89
C ASP A 21 28.34 -37.70 -28.52
N ASN A 22 27.47 -38.02 -27.56
CA ASN A 22 26.79 -39.31 -27.48
C ASN A 22 25.31 -39.03 -27.19
N ALA A 23 24.52 -39.13 -28.25
CA ALA A 23 23.08 -39.09 -28.23
C ALA A 23 22.51 -40.35 -27.55
N ASP A 24 21.26 -40.24 -27.09
CA ASP A 24 20.39 -41.29 -26.54
C ASP A 24 20.35 -41.45 -25.01
N ASN A 25 19.95 -40.38 -24.31
CA ASN A 25 19.10 -40.50 -23.11
C ASN A 25 18.18 -39.27 -22.98
N PRO A 26 16.86 -39.44 -22.82
CA PRO A 26 15.96 -38.30 -22.60
C PRO A 26 16.24 -37.65 -21.23
N PRO A 27 16.06 -36.33 -21.09
CA PRO A 27 16.39 -35.64 -19.85
C PRO A 27 15.48 -36.12 -18.72
N VAL A 28 16.09 -36.64 -17.65
CA VAL A 28 15.44 -36.91 -16.36
C VAL A 28 14.76 -35.62 -15.91
N GLY A 29 13.44 -35.69 -15.73
CA GLY A 29 12.63 -34.56 -15.29
C GLY A 29 13.21 -33.95 -14.02
N VAL A 30 13.63 -32.69 -14.11
CA VAL A 30 13.99 -31.88 -12.94
C VAL A 30 12.70 -31.58 -12.21
N HIS A 31 12.32 -32.46 -11.27
CA HIS A 31 11.35 -32.08 -10.25
C HIS A 31 11.97 -30.91 -9.46
N PRO A 32 11.29 -29.75 -9.35
CA PRO A 32 11.80 -28.69 -8.51
C PRO A 32 11.93 -29.24 -7.09
N ILE A 33 13.13 -29.17 -6.53
CA ILE A 33 13.39 -29.48 -5.12
C ILE A 33 12.55 -28.49 -4.31
N GLN A 34 11.33 -28.89 -3.93
CA GLN A 34 10.53 -28.19 -2.94
C GLN A 34 11.28 -28.31 -1.62
N ARG A 35 12.11 -27.31 -1.33
CA ARG A 35 12.65 -27.15 0.02
C ARG A 35 11.44 -27.07 0.95
N PRO A 36 11.33 -27.93 1.98
CA PRO A 36 10.21 -27.85 2.92
C PRO A 36 10.19 -26.43 3.47
N GLN A 37 9.06 -25.74 3.27
CA GLN A 37 8.87 -24.41 3.83
C GLN A 37 8.89 -24.56 5.35
N ARG A 38 9.96 -24.07 5.98
CA ARG A 38 10.04 -24.01 7.44
C ARG A 38 8.87 -23.19 7.95
N GLN A 39 8.14 -23.75 8.91
CA GLN A 39 7.08 -23.05 9.59
C GLN A 39 7.68 -22.05 10.58
N ILE A 40 6.87 -21.10 11.07
CA ILE A 40 7.34 -20.03 11.95
C ILE A 40 7.96 -20.63 13.24
N GLU A 41 7.39 -21.72 13.73
CA GLU A 41 7.81 -22.40 14.95
C GLU A 41 9.15 -23.13 14.81
N ASP A 42 9.63 -23.36 13.58
CA ASP A 42 10.94 -23.99 13.32
C ASP A 42 12.12 -23.02 13.57
N PHE A 43 11.83 -21.73 13.77
CA PHE A 43 12.83 -20.71 14.07
C PHE A 43 13.09 -20.59 15.58
N GLN A 44 14.28 -20.14 15.94
CA GLN A 44 14.67 -19.88 17.33
C GLN A 44 13.68 -18.90 17.99
N PRO A 45 13.20 -19.20 19.22
CA PRO A 45 12.34 -18.29 19.96
C PRO A 45 12.94 -16.90 20.07
N GLY A 46 12.08 -15.88 20.02
CA GLY A 46 12.53 -14.49 20.08
C GLY A 46 12.18 -13.67 18.85
N TYR A 47 13.05 -12.70 18.55
CA TYR A 47 13.08 -11.96 17.30
C TYR A 47 13.10 -12.82 16.03
N PRO A 48 13.78 -13.99 15.95
CA PRO A 48 13.74 -14.80 14.74
C PRO A 48 12.31 -15.23 14.39
N GLN A 49 11.54 -15.75 15.35
CA GLN A 49 10.13 -16.09 15.13
C GLN A 49 9.28 -14.86 14.80
N LEU A 50 9.43 -13.75 15.53
CA LEU A 50 8.67 -12.52 15.28
C LEU A 50 8.95 -11.97 13.88
N SER A 51 10.22 -11.89 13.47
CA SER A 51 10.61 -11.40 12.14
C SER A 51 10.10 -12.31 11.02
N THR A 52 10.09 -13.63 11.22
CA THR A 52 9.50 -14.58 10.27
C THR A 52 7.99 -14.37 10.16
N LEU A 53 7.27 -14.20 11.28
CA LEU A 53 5.83 -13.90 11.25
C LEU A 53 5.54 -12.57 10.55
N VAL A 54 6.24 -11.50 10.95
CA VAL A 54 6.09 -10.17 10.36
C VAL A 54 6.39 -10.22 8.86
N GLY A 55 7.45 -10.94 8.45
CA GLY A 55 7.84 -11.15 7.06
C GLY A 55 6.93 -12.08 6.26
N ALA A 56 6.11 -12.91 6.93
CA ALA A 56 5.26 -13.88 6.25
C ALA A 56 4.02 -13.25 5.59
N HIS A 57 3.51 -12.12 6.09
CA HIS A 57 2.32 -11.48 5.55
C HIS A 57 2.27 -9.97 5.80
N ASP A 58 1.84 -9.20 4.79
CA ASP A 58 1.72 -7.73 4.84
C ASP A 58 0.84 -7.23 6.00
N THR A 59 -0.11 -8.05 6.44
CA THR A 59 -0.98 -7.79 7.60
C THR A 59 -0.20 -7.58 8.89
N PHE A 60 0.95 -8.23 9.06
CA PHE A 60 1.77 -8.11 10.27
C PHE A 60 2.92 -7.10 10.12
N GLN A 61 3.07 -6.48 8.95
CA GLN A 61 4.02 -5.39 8.70
C GLN A 61 3.52 -4.08 9.32
N ILE A 62 3.34 -4.10 10.64
CA ILE A 62 2.77 -3.03 11.47
C ILE A 62 3.90 -2.30 12.20
N TYR A 63 4.00 -1.00 11.97
CA TYR A 63 5.05 -0.15 12.55
C TYR A 63 4.50 1.20 13.02
N ARG A 64 5.29 1.93 13.80
CA ARG A 64 4.96 3.30 14.25
C ARG A 64 5.36 4.34 13.21
N ARG A 65 4.48 5.31 12.97
CA ARG A 65 4.72 6.47 12.10
C ARG A 65 5.68 7.48 12.74
N PHE A 66 5.71 7.55 14.06
CA PHE A 66 6.41 8.58 14.83
C PHE A 66 6.00 10.01 14.43
N ALA A 67 4.70 10.22 14.22
CA ALA A 67 4.17 11.47 13.66
C ALA A 67 4.59 12.70 14.49
N ASN A 68 4.41 12.64 15.82
CA ASN A 68 4.80 13.74 16.71
C ASN A 68 6.31 14.05 16.65
N LEU A 69 7.15 13.01 16.67
CA LEU A 69 8.61 13.17 16.64
C LEU A 69 9.06 13.81 15.32
N ARG A 70 8.48 13.39 14.19
CA ARG A 70 8.78 13.98 12.89
C ARG A 70 8.32 15.40 12.76
N SER A 71 7.09 15.71 13.21
CA SER A 71 6.59 17.08 13.25
C SER A 71 7.51 17.97 14.08
N ARG A 72 8.00 17.47 15.23
CA ARG A 72 8.97 18.20 16.04
C ARG A 72 10.27 18.47 15.27
N LEU A 73 10.85 17.46 14.62
CA LEU A 73 12.07 17.66 13.83
C LEU A 73 11.87 18.65 12.67
N LEU A 74 10.72 18.58 11.98
CA LEU A 74 10.37 19.53 10.92
C LEU A 74 10.29 20.96 11.43
N LEU A 75 9.59 21.19 12.55
CA LEU A 75 9.46 22.52 13.15
C LEU A 75 10.82 23.10 13.57
N TYR A 76 11.70 22.28 14.15
CA TYR A 76 13.05 22.72 14.53
C TYR A 76 13.89 23.10 13.30
N LYS A 77 13.82 22.31 12.22
CA LYS A 77 14.56 22.63 10.98
C LYS A 77 14.00 23.86 10.28
N GLN A 78 12.68 24.02 10.28
CA GLN A 78 12.01 25.21 9.74
C GLN A 78 12.46 26.48 10.46
N ASP A 79 12.50 26.47 11.79
CA ASP A 79 12.98 27.62 12.58
C ASP A 79 14.46 27.92 12.34
N SER A 80 15.32 26.88 12.26
CA SER A 80 16.73 27.03 11.91
C SER A 80 16.93 27.74 10.56
N LEU A 81 16.14 27.34 9.54
CA LEU A 81 16.14 27.99 8.24
C LEU A 81 15.66 29.44 8.33
N SER A 82 14.61 29.73 9.10
CA SER A 82 14.14 31.11 9.33
C SER A 82 15.19 32.01 9.99
N VAL A 83 15.99 31.47 10.92
CA VAL A 83 17.13 32.20 11.51
C VAL A 83 18.21 32.49 10.48
N LEU A 84 18.54 31.51 9.62
CA LEU A 84 19.53 31.70 8.55
C LEU A 84 19.05 32.68 7.48
N GLU A 85 17.78 32.63 7.10
CA GLU A 85 17.15 33.57 6.17
C GLU A 85 17.18 34.99 6.72
N LYS A 86 16.81 35.17 7.99
CA LYS A 86 16.93 36.48 8.66
C LYS A 86 18.37 36.97 8.63
N ARG A 87 19.34 36.09 8.94
CA ARG A 87 20.75 36.44 8.91
C ARG A 87 21.24 36.82 7.50
N LEU A 88 20.75 36.16 6.47
CA LEU A 88 21.05 36.51 5.08
C LEU A 88 20.54 37.90 4.75
N ASN A 89 19.29 38.21 5.10
CA ASN A 89 18.69 39.54 4.91
C ASN A 89 19.49 40.61 5.65
N GLU A 90 19.91 40.36 6.91
CA GLU A 90 20.78 41.28 7.66
C GLU A 90 22.12 41.54 6.94
N VAL A 91 22.72 40.52 6.31
CA VAL A 91 23.97 40.67 5.56
C VAL A 91 23.76 41.47 4.27
N ASP A 92 22.61 41.31 3.63
CA ASP A 92 22.24 42.02 2.41
C ASP A 92 21.90 43.49 2.69
N ASP A 93 21.15 43.75 3.75
CA ASP A 93 20.76 45.12 4.18
C ASP A 93 21.97 45.96 4.59
N ASN A 94 23.01 45.33 5.14
CA ASN A 94 24.25 46.00 5.56
C ASN A 94 25.34 46.01 4.48
N GLU A 95 25.05 45.59 3.24
CA GLU A 95 26.03 45.54 2.16
C GLU A 95 26.36 46.94 1.63
N ALA A 96 27.64 47.34 1.76
CA ALA A 96 28.12 48.65 1.31
C ALA A 96 28.30 48.73 -0.20
N SER A 97 28.50 47.59 -0.90
CA SER A 97 28.71 47.55 -2.35
C SER A 97 27.48 47.03 -3.11
N PRO A 98 26.71 47.90 -3.78
CA PRO A 98 25.57 47.47 -4.60
C PRO A 98 25.96 46.48 -5.72
N LEU A 99 27.23 46.53 -6.16
CA LEU A 99 27.74 45.61 -7.18
C LEU A 99 27.84 44.16 -6.69
N PHE A 100 28.01 43.93 -5.38
CA PHE A 100 28.04 42.58 -4.81
C PHE A 100 26.64 41.97 -4.83
N LEU A 101 25.61 42.74 -4.46
CA LEU A 101 24.21 42.33 -4.55
C LEU A 101 23.76 42.08 -6.00
N GLY A 102 24.21 42.93 -6.95
CA GLY A 102 23.82 42.83 -8.35
C GLY A 102 24.60 41.80 -9.18
N SER A 103 25.69 41.22 -8.66
CA SER A 103 26.52 40.28 -9.42
C SER A 103 27.22 39.25 -8.54
N ARG A 104 26.67 38.04 -8.48
CA ARG A 104 27.27 36.90 -7.78
C ARG A 104 28.73 36.64 -8.18
N ARG A 105 29.09 36.83 -9.46
CA ARG A 105 30.47 36.65 -9.95
C ARG A 105 31.46 37.65 -9.33
N ARG A 106 30.97 38.81 -8.91
CA ARG A 106 31.74 39.90 -8.32
C ARG A 106 31.57 39.99 -6.81
N ASP A 107 30.67 39.18 -6.24
CA ASP A 107 30.39 39.15 -4.81
C ASP A 107 31.57 38.53 -4.05
N ARG A 108 32.18 39.34 -3.18
CA ARG A 108 33.28 38.94 -2.30
C ARG A 108 32.89 38.91 -0.83
N ASN A 109 31.60 39.01 -0.51
CA ASN A 109 31.11 38.96 0.86
C ASN A 109 31.16 37.51 1.37
N GLU A 110 32.23 37.17 2.08
CA GLU A 110 32.45 35.83 2.63
C GLU A 110 31.35 35.42 3.61
N THR A 111 30.78 36.37 4.36
CA THR A 111 29.70 36.09 5.32
C THR A 111 28.43 35.66 4.57
N ARG A 112 28.05 36.37 3.51
CA ARG A 112 26.91 35.99 2.65
C ARG A 112 27.11 34.60 2.07
N GLN A 113 28.31 34.32 1.53
CA GLN A 113 28.64 33.01 0.95
C GLN A 113 28.55 31.88 1.98
N GLN A 114 29.03 32.09 3.21
CA GLN A 114 28.94 31.11 4.30
C GLN A 114 27.49 30.86 4.73
N VAL A 115 26.67 31.92 4.86
CA VAL A 115 25.25 31.79 5.21
C VAL A 115 24.51 31.02 4.11
N LEU A 116 24.73 31.37 2.84
CA LEU A 116 24.13 30.67 1.71
C LEU A 116 24.54 29.19 1.65
N ALA A 117 25.80 28.85 1.92
CA ALA A 117 26.25 27.46 1.96
C ALA A 117 25.60 26.66 3.10
N ARG A 118 25.37 27.28 4.26
CA ARG A 118 24.61 26.66 5.36
C ARG A 118 23.15 26.47 5.02
N ILE A 119 22.51 27.46 4.39
CA ILE A 119 21.13 27.36 3.91
C ILE A 119 21.00 26.19 2.94
N ASP A 120 21.88 26.06 1.96
CA ASP A 120 21.87 24.96 0.98
C ASP A 120 21.87 23.57 1.67
N THR A 121 22.73 23.42 2.69
CA THR A 121 22.82 22.17 3.45
C THR A 121 21.57 21.90 4.31
N GLU A 122 21.13 22.88 5.10
CA GLU A 122 19.97 22.73 5.99
C GLU A 122 18.66 22.54 5.20
N LEU A 123 18.53 23.23 4.07
CA LEU A 123 17.36 23.13 3.20
C LEU A 123 17.26 21.73 2.58
N ALA A 124 18.38 21.17 2.11
CA ALA A 124 18.41 19.79 1.61
C ALA A 124 17.99 18.77 2.68
N GLU A 125 18.45 18.94 3.93
CA GLU A 125 18.04 18.06 5.03
C GLU A 125 16.56 18.22 5.41
N TYR A 126 16.05 19.45 5.39
CA TYR A 126 14.64 19.77 5.62
C TYR A 126 13.74 19.15 4.55
N ASP A 127 14.07 19.34 3.28
CA ASP A 127 13.33 18.79 2.14
C ASP A 127 13.33 17.26 2.18
N ASN A 128 14.46 16.63 2.47
CA ASN A 128 14.56 15.18 2.61
C ASN A 128 13.72 14.65 3.79
N LEU A 129 13.61 15.41 4.89
CA LEU A 129 12.73 15.04 6.01
C LEU A 129 11.25 15.20 5.65
N ILE A 130 10.88 16.27 4.92
CA ILE A 130 9.51 16.45 4.42
C ILE A 130 9.13 15.28 3.53
N GLU A 131 9.96 14.94 2.54
CA GLU A 131 9.66 13.90 1.57
C GLU A 131 9.45 12.54 2.26
N ARG A 132 10.37 12.15 3.15
CA ARG A 132 10.24 10.90 3.93
C ARG A 132 8.99 10.93 4.83
N THR A 133 8.66 12.07 5.41
CA THR A 133 7.47 12.23 6.26
C THR A 133 6.20 12.11 5.44
N ALA A 134 6.12 12.77 4.27
CA ALA A 134 5.00 12.69 3.35
C ALA A 134 4.77 11.26 2.87
N ARG A 135 5.83 10.57 2.44
CA ARG A 135 5.78 9.16 2.01
C ARG A 135 5.22 8.26 3.11
N ILE A 136 5.64 8.44 4.36
CA ILE A 136 5.17 7.58 5.45
C ILE A 136 3.75 7.94 5.91
N ASN A 137 3.39 9.21 5.82
CA ASN A 137 2.00 9.64 6.08
C ASN A 137 1.03 9.10 5.03
N ALA A 138 1.50 8.82 3.81
CA ALA A 138 0.69 8.23 2.75
C ALA A 138 0.28 6.76 2.99
N PHE A 139 0.95 6.04 3.90
CA PHE A 139 0.56 4.67 4.24
C PHE A 139 -0.80 4.62 4.95
N CYS A 140 -1.48 3.48 4.83
CA CYS A 140 -2.75 3.23 5.50
C CYS A 140 -2.57 3.04 7.02
N PRO A 141 -3.52 3.50 7.85
CA PRO A 141 -3.55 3.15 9.27
C PRO A 141 -3.60 1.63 9.45
N ALA A 142 -2.92 1.11 10.47
CA ALA A 142 -2.95 -0.31 10.76
C ALA A 142 -4.38 -0.73 11.21
N PRO A 143 -4.99 -1.77 10.63
CA PRO A 143 -6.31 -2.22 11.06
C PRO A 143 -6.28 -2.74 12.50
N GLY A 144 -7.24 -2.33 13.33
CA GLY A 144 -7.29 -2.72 14.74
C GLY A 144 -7.39 -4.23 14.98
N ARG A 145 -7.96 -4.98 14.04
CA ARG A 145 -7.98 -6.45 14.09
C ARG A 145 -6.56 -7.04 14.00
N ASP A 146 -5.76 -6.48 13.11
CA ASP A 146 -4.44 -7.01 12.76
C ASP A 146 -3.43 -6.66 13.85
N THR A 147 -3.53 -5.45 14.40
CA THR A 147 -2.76 -5.04 15.60
C THR A 147 -3.08 -5.94 16.80
N THR A 148 -4.37 -6.23 17.04
CA THR A 148 -4.80 -7.13 18.12
C THR A 148 -4.31 -8.56 17.89
N SER A 149 -4.36 -9.05 16.65
CA SER A 149 -3.87 -10.39 16.30
C SER A 149 -2.37 -10.52 16.57
N LEU A 150 -1.58 -9.54 16.13
CA LEU A 150 -0.13 -9.52 16.38
C LEU A 150 0.17 -9.40 17.88
N GLN A 151 -0.57 -8.56 18.60
CA GLN A 151 -0.41 -8.38 20.03
C GLN A 151 -0.74 -9.66 20.81
N ASN A 152 -1.81 -10.37 20.44
CA ASN A 152 -2.18 -11.65 21.04
C ASN A 152 -1.08 -12.70 20.81
N TRP A 153 -0.55 -12.79 19.59
CA TRP A 153 0.54 -13.72 19.28
C TRP A 153 1.81 -13.43 20.09
N ILE A 154 2.23 -12.16 20.18
CA ILE A 154 3.40 -11.77 20.97
C ILE A 154 3.18 -12.11 22.44
N ASN A 155 1.98 -11.86 22.97
CA ASN A 155 1.63 -12.18 24.36
C ASN A 155 1.58 -13.70 24.61
N GLY A 156 1.11 -14.49 23.65
CA GLY A 156 1.01 -15.94 23.74
C GLY A 156 2.35 -16.65 23.63
N THR A 157 3.22 -16.18 22.72
CA THR A 157 4.56 -16.76 22.51
C THR A 157 5.60 -16.24 23.48
N GLY A 158 5.43 -15.03 24.02
CA GLY A 158 6.47 -14.36 24.80
C GLY A 158 7.73 -14.05 23.98
N SER A 159 7.58 -13.87 22.65
CA SER A 159 8.68 -13.76 21.70
C SER A 159 9.54 -12.50 21.86
N ILE A 160 9.04 -11.42 22.46
CA ILE A 160 9.82 -10.22 22.76
C ILE A 160 9.47 -9.66 24.13
N ALA A 161 10.33 -8.78 24.66
CA ALA A 161 10.08 -8.16 25.95
C ALA A 161 8.80 -7.30 25.92
N ARG A 162 8.06 -7.26 27.03
CA ARG A 162 6.85 -6.41 27.15
C ARG A 162 7.13 -4.92 26.90
N ALA A 163 8.34 -4.46 27.24
CA ALA A 163 8.77 -3.10 26.96
C ALA A 163 8.86 -2.83 25.45
N GLU A 164 9.31 -3.82 24.68
CA GLU A 164 9.43 -3.73 23.22
C GLU A 164 8.07 -3.83 22.55
N SER A 165 7.16 -4.71 22.98
CA SER A 165 5.83 -4.87 22.36
C SER A 165 4.86 -3.71 22.64
N ARG A 166 5.21 -2.79 23.55
CA ARG A 166 4.37 -1.64 23.94
C ARG A 166 4.00 -0.73 22.78
N TYR A 167 4.81 -0.69 21.72
CA TYR A 167 4.53 0.10 20.53
C TYR A 167 3.17 -0.23 19.89
N LEU A 168 2.68 -1.47 20.03
CA LEU A 168 1.40 -1.91 19.47
C LEU A 168 0.17 -1.30 20.16
N ALA A 169 0.35 -0.66 21.32
CA ALA A 169 -0.71 0.06 22.03
C ALA A 169 -0.82 1.55 21.61
N GLU A 170 0.08 2.01 20.72
CA GLU A 170 0.13 3.40 20.29
C GLU A 170 -0.89 3.69 19.17
N ASN A 171 -1.32 4.94 19.07
CA ASN A 171 -2.32 5.36 18.08
C ASN A 171 -1.72 5.67 16.70
N ASP A 172 -0.39 5.72 16.58
CA ASP A 172 0.32 6.13 15.37
C ASP A 172 0.81 4.95 14.51
N LEU A 173 0.06 3.85 14.50
CA LEU A 173 0.43 2.64 13.75
C LEU A 173 0.05 2.73 12.27
N PHE A 174 0.88 2.13 11.42
CA PHE A 174 0.66 1.99 9.99
C PHE A 174 1.09 0.63 9.48
N THR A 175 0.56 0.26 8.32
CA THR A 175 0.90 -0.98 7.61
C THR A 175 1.65 -0.64 6.33
N LEU A 176 2.71 -1.40 5.99
CA LEU A 176 3.50 -1.19 4.77
C LEU A 176 2.77 -1.54 3.46
N LYS A 177 1.55 -2.07 3.54
CA LYS A 177 0.71 -2.32 2.38
C LYS A 177 0.62 -1.03 1.56
N SER A 178 1.22 -1.07 0.37
CA SER A 178 1.20 0.04 -0.55
C SER A 178 -0.24 0.36 -0.90
N SER A 179 -0.65 1.62 -0.73
CA SER A 179 -1.94 2.10 -1.20
C SER A 179 -1.93 2.42 -2.70
N ASP A 180 -0.94 1.92 -3.44
CA ASP A 180 -0.79 2.10 -4.90
C ASP A 180 -1.83 1.29 -5.71
N ASP A 181 -2.63 0.50 -5.01
CA ASP A 181 -3.79 -0.17 -5.54
C ASP A 181 -4.93 0.85 -5.69
N GLY A 182 -5.25 1.20 -6.95
CA GLY A 182 -6.17 2.28 -7.33
C GLY A 182 -7.55 2.29 -6.65
N PRO A 183 -8.41 3.28 -6.96
CA PRO A 183 -9.72 3.46 -6.30
C PRO A 183 -10.60 2.20 -6.29
N LEU A 184 -10.42 1.31 -7.27
CA LEU A 184 -11.11 0.02 -7.39
C LEU A 184 -10.73 -0.99 -6.29
N LEU A 185 -9.51 -0.95 -5.75
CA LEU A 185 -9.06 -1.87 -4.69
C LEU A 185 -9.30 -1.33 -3.28
N ARG A 186 -9.33 0.00 -3.10
CA ARG A 186 -9.86 0.60 -1.86
C ARG A 186 -11.36 0.31 -1.69
N LEU A 187 -12.09 0.21 -2.80
CA LEU A 187 -13.43 -0.37 -2.88
C LEU A 187 -13.43 -1.80 -2.34
N GLU A 188 -12.51 -2.63 -2.85
CA GLU A 188 -12.36 -4.03 -2.45
C GLU A 188 -12.08 -4.13 -0.96
N GLU A 189 -11.26 -3.28 -0.34
CA GLU A 189 -11.01 -3.33 1.11
C GLU A 189 -12.20 -2.91 1.97
N HIS A 190 -12.87 -1.81 1.61
CA HIS A 190 -14.01 -1.31 2.38
C HIS A 190 -15.20 -2.27 2.30
N LEU A 191 -15.43 -2.78 1.09
CA LEU A 191 -16.43 -3.81 0.81
C LEU A 191 -16.01 -5.17 1.34
N GLU A 192 -14.74 -5.56 1.32
CA GLU A 192 -14.29 -6.77 2.01
C GLU A 192 -14.59 -6.64 3.50
N SER A 193 -14.35 -5.48 4.12
CA SER A 193 -14.73 -5.29 5.53
C SER A 193 -16.25 -5.43 5.73
N LEU A 194 -17.06 -4.90 4.81
CA LEU A 194 -18.52 -4.92 4.86
C LEU A 194 -19.07 -6.33 4.59
N PHE A 195 -18.55 -7.03 3.58
CA PHE A 195 -18.85 -8.41 3.23
C PHE A 195 -18.37 -9.38 4.30
N THR A 196 -17.19 -9.18 4.89
CA THR A 196 -16.70 -10.03 5.98
C THR A 196 -17.50 -9.80 7.26
N LYS A 197 -18.09 -8.61 7.46
CA LYS A 197 -19.07 -8.37 8.54
C LYS A 197 -20.42 -9.00 8.24
N LEU A 198 -20.92 -8.84 7.01
CA LEU A 198 -22.25 -9.31 6.57
C LEU A 198 -22.30 -10.84 6.42
N PHE A 199 -21.23 -11.45 5.91
CA PHE A 199 -21.05 -12.88 5.69
C PHE A 199 -20.00 -13.47 6.64
N ARG A 200 -19.92 -12.95 7.86
CA ARG A 200 -18.94 -13.35 8.89
C ARG A 200 -18.92 -14.85 9.14
N GLY A 201 -20.10 -15.50 9.11
CA GLY A 201 -20.22 -16.95 9.28
C GLY A 201 -19.74 -17.77 8.09
N PHE A 202 -19.88 -17.26 6.87
CA PHE A 202 -19.48 -17.94 5.64
C PHE A 202 -17.96 -17.86 5.45
N PHE A 203 -17.36 -16.66 5.54
CA PHE A 203 -15.92 -16.47 5.31
C PHE A 203 -15.04 -17.05 6.42
N ARG A 204 -15.52 -17.13 7.67
CA ARG A 204 -14.77 -17.77 8.77
C ARG A 204 -14.46 -19.24 8.49
N LYS A 205 -15.27 -19.92 7.68
CA LYS A 205 -15.10 -21.33 7.32
C LYS A 205 -14.05 -21.55 6.21
N TYR A 206 -13.78 -20.55 5.38
CA TYR A 206 -12.89 -20.66 4.21
C TYR A 206 -11.54 -19.94 4.37
N THR A 207 -11.31 -19.22 5.46
CA THR A 207 -10.11 -18.38 5.69
C THR A 207 -9.04 -19.03 6.57
N ALA A 208 -9.22 -20.28 6.97
CA ALA A 208 -8.23 -21.02 7.74
C ALA A 208 -7.34 -21.83 6.80
N PHE A 209 -6.22 -21.26 6.36
CA PHE A 209 -5.07 -22.04 5.89
C PHE A 209 -3.88 -21.74 6.80
N GLU A 210 -3.33 -22.80 7.39
CA GLU A 210 -2.37 -22.76 8.49
C GLU A 210 -0.96 -22.47 7.98
N VAL A 211 -0.54 -21.20 8.04
CA VAL A 211 0.88 -20.82 7.92
C VAL A 211 1.60 -20.93 9.29
N SER A 212 0.84 -20.98 10.40
CA SER A 212 1.32 -21.23 11.76
C SER A 212 0.49 -22.34 12.41
N ARG A 213 1.13 -23.16 13.27
CA ARG A 213 0.44 -24.18 14.10
C ARG A 213 -0.24 -23.56 15.32
N ASP A 214 -0.02 -22.29 15.60
CA ASP A 214 -0.63 -21.58 16.72
C ASP A 214 -2.07 -21.16 16.41
N HIS A 215 -3.00 -21.62 17.25
CA HIS A 215 -4.44 -21.40 17.13
C HIS A 215 -4.86 -19.93 17.33
N GLN A 216 -3.94 -19.06 17.79
CA GLN A 216 -4.23 -17.65 18.07
C GLN A 216 -4.04 -16.70 16.88
N VAL A 217 -3.51 -17.17 15.74
CA VAL A 217 -3.24 -16.30 14.57
C VAL A 217 -3.95 -16.81 13.33
N PHE A 218 -5.07 -16.18 12.99
CA PHE A 218 -5.73 -16.40 11.70
C PHE A 218 -5.12 -15.48 10.66
N ILE A 219 -4.37 -16.04 9.73
CA ILE A 219 -3.88 -15.37 8.52
C ILE A 219 -4.91 -15.66 7.43
N PRO A 220 -5.88 -14.77 7.16
CA PRO A 220 -6.81 -14.97 6.05
C PRO A 220 -6.02 -14.90 4.75
N THR A 221 -5.94 -16.01 4.02
CA THR A 221 -5.38 -16.04 2.66
C THR A 221 -6.24 -15.15 1.77
N GLY A 222 -5.80 -13.91 1.54
CA GLY A 222 -6.60 -12.87 0.89
C GLY A 222 -6.98 -13.16 -0.56
N LEU A 223 -6.32 -14.10 -1.24
CA LEU A 223 -6.56 -14.36 -2.67
C LEU A 223 -7.94 -14.95 -2.95
N LEU A 224 -8.42 -15.89 -2.15
CA LEU A 224 -9.75 -16.48 -2.33
C LEU A 224 -10.85 -15.51 -1.90
N VAL A 225 -10.62 -14.77 -0.81
CA VAL A 225 -11.53 -13.72 -0.35
C VAL A 225 -11.68 -12.64 -1.40
N LYS A 226 -10.57 -12.12 -1.95
CA LYS A 226 -10.56 -11.16 -3.06
C LYS A 226 -11.29 -11.70 -4.29
N ARG A 227 -11.04 -12.96 -4.67
CA ARG A 227 -11.70 -13.58 -5.83
C ARG A 227 -13.20 -13.73 -5.65
N ILE A 228 -13.65 -14.16 -4.46
CA ILE A 228 -15.07 -14.30 -4.12
C ILE A 228 -15.73 -12.91 -4.05
N ALA A 229 -15.10 -11.94 -3.39
CA ALA A 229 -15.59 -10.57 -3.33
C ALA A 229 -15.75 -9.99 -4.74
N ARG A 230 -14.76 -10.16 -5.61
CA ARG A 230 -14.84 -9.73 -7.01
C ARG A 230 -15.93 -10.43 -7.81
N ALA A 231 -16.11 -11.74 -7.61
CA ALA A 231 -17.18 -12.49 -8.27
C ALA A 231 -18.58 -12.02 -7.81
N VAL A 232 -18.76 -11.78 -6.51
CA VAL A 232 -20.02 -11.27 -5.98
C VAL A 232 -20.29 -9.84 -6.46
N MET A 233 -19.28 -8.98 -6.50
CA MET A 233 -19.43 -7.63 -7.05
C MET A 233 -19.86 -7.67 -8.52
N ALA A 234 -19.19 -8.48 -9.35
CA ALA A 234 -19.57 -8.66 -10.74
C ALA A 234 -21.03 -9.15 -10.86
N ALA A 235 -21.41 -10.14 -10.05
CA ALA A 235 -22.79 -10.65 -10.02
C ALA A 235 -23.81 -9.58 -9.62
N VAL A 236 -23.56 -8.81 -8.55
CA VAL A 236 -24.46 -7.73 -8.10
C VAL A 236 -24.59 -6.65 -9.17
N THR A 237 -23.47 -6.21 -9.77
CA THR A 237 -23.51 -5.22 -10.87
C THR A 237 -24.29 -5.75 -12.07
N THR A 238 -24.06 -7.01 -12.47
CA THR A 238 -24.80 -7.65 -13.56
C THR A 238 -26.30 -7.74 -13.26
N ILE A 239 -26.68 -8.15 -12.04
CA ILE A 239 -28.09 -8.20 -11.64
C ILE A 239 -28.71 -6.81 -11.68
N LEU A 240 -28.01 -5.79 -11.18
CA LEU A 240 -28.54 -4.42 -11.15
C LEU A 240 -28.73 -3.83 -12.56
N ILE A 241 -27.91 -4.26 -13.52
CA ILE A 241 -28.05 -3.87 -14.93
C ILE A 241 -29.17 -4.66 -15.62
N LEU A 242 -29.26 -5.98 -15.40
CA LEU A 242 -30.19 -6.86 -16.12
C LEU A 242 -31.61 -6.88 -15.56
N LEU A 243 -31.79 -6.80 -14.24
CA LEU A 243 -33.09 -6.90 -13.58
C LEU A 243 -34.09 -5.82 -14.05
N PRO A 244 -33.70 -4.54 -14.20
CA PRO A 244 -34.58 -3.50 -14.75
C PRO A 244 -34.95 -3.77 -16.21
N MET A 245 -34.02 -4.29 -17.02
CA MET A 245 -34.30 -4.66 -18.42
C MET A 245 -35.35 -5.77 -18.51
N LEU A 246 -35.21 -6.80 -17.67
CA LEU A 246 -36.16 -7.91 -17.62
C LEU A 246 -37.53 -7.46 -17.10
N MET A 247 -37.59 -6.66 -16.03
CA MET A 247 -38.84 -6.12 -15.49
C MET A 247 -39.58 -5.26 -16.51
N CYS A 248 -38.86 -4.47 -17.31
CA CYS A 248 -39.44 -3.65 -18.36
C CYS A 248 -39.97 -4.44 -19.56
N ASN A 249 -39.54 -5.70 -19.76
CA ASN A 249 -40.08 -6.56 -20.81
C ASN A 249 -41.48 -7.07 -20.44
N TYR A 250 -41.73 -7.35 -19.16
CA TYR A 250 -43.01 -7.89 -18.69
C TYR A 250 -44.11 -6.82 -18.49
N LEU A 251 -43.75 -5.54 -18.39
CA LEU A 251 -44.68 -4.45 -18.11
C LEU A 251 -45.13 -3.73 -19.38
N GLN A 252 -46.43 -3.73 -19.66
CA GLN A 252 -47.02 -3.14 -20.87
C GLN A 252 -47.20 -1.61 -20.78
N ASN A 253 -47.24 -1.04 -19.57
CA ASN A 253 -47.52 0.38 -19.39
C ASN A 253 -46.25 1.24 -19.61
N PRO A 254 -46.24 2.14 -20.63
CA PRO A 254 -45.05 2.91 -20.99
C PRO A 254 -44.61 3.87 -19.86
N THR A 255 -45.55 4.46 -19.14
CA THR A 255 -45.27 5.37 -18.01
C THR A 255 -44.61 4.63 -16.85
N THR A 256 -45.09 3.44 -16.48
CA THR A 256 -44.51 2.62 -15.41
C THR A 256 -43.09 2.17 -15.76
N ARG A 257 -42.85 1.87 -17.04
CA ARG A 257 -41.53 1.49 -17.55
C ARG A 257 -40.49 2.61 -17.38
N ILE A 258 -40.85 3.84 -17.73
CA ILE A 258 -39.98 5.03 -17.57
C ILE A 258 -39.65 5.27 -16.09
N ILE A 259 -40.63 5.13 -15.19
CA ILE A 259 -40.43 5.32 -13.75
C ILE A 259 -39.47 4.28 -13.18
N ILE A 260 -39.65 2.98 -13.50
CA ILE A 260 -38.77 1.91 -13.01
C ILE A 260 -37.33 2.12 -13.47
N ILE A 261 -37.14 2.55 -14.72
CA ILE A 261 -35.82 2.83 -15.29
C ILE A 261 -35.17 4.02 -14.60
N ALA A 262 -35.88 5.12 -14.42
CA ALA A 262 -35.35 6.30 -13.74
C ALA A 262 -34.93 5.97 -12.30
N VAL A 263 -35.75 5.21 -11.57
CA VAL A 263 -35.43 4.75 -10.21
C VAL A 263 -34.23 3.81 -10.22
N SER A 264 -34.13 2.89 -11.18
CA SER A 264 -32.99 1.98 -11.28
C SER A 264 -31.68 2.70 -11.58
N VAL A 265 -31.68 3.67 -12.50
CA VAL A 265 -30.51 4.52 -12.80
C VAL A 265 -30.10 5.31 -11.56
N LEU A 266 -31.04 5.87 -10.81
CA LEU A 266 -30.75 6.58 -9.56
C LEU A 266 -30.15 5.66 -8.50
N ILE A 267 -30.67 4.44 -8.33
CA ILE A 267 -30.12 3.44 -7.40
C ILE A 267 -28.71 3.02 -7.84
N PHE A 268 -28.49 2.76 -9.13
CA PHE A 268 -27.16 2.44 -9.67
C PHE A 268 -26.15 3.55 -9.40
N ILE A 269 -26.53 4.80 -9.66
CA ILE A 269 -25.68 5.98 -9.39
C ILE A 269 -25.44 6.14 -7.89
N ALA A 270 -26.45 5.97 -7.04
CA ALA A 270 -26.30 6.06 -5.58
C ALA A 270 -25.36 4.97 -5.04
N ILE A 271 -25.50 3.74 -5.53
CA ILE A 271 -24.62 2.61 -5.19
C ILE A 271 -23.20 2.90 -5.70
N LEU A 272 -23.02 3.26 -6.96
CA LEU A 272 -21.69 3.59 -7.50
C LEU A 272 -21.05 4.79 -6.80
N SER A 273 -21.82 5.82 -6.44
CA SER A 273 -21.32 7.01 -5.73
C SER A 273 -20.95 6.70 -4.28
N GLY A 274 -21.76 5.90 -3.58
CA GLY A 274 -21.49 5.50 -2.20
C GLY A 274 -20.37 4.48 -2.07
N ILE A 275 -20.20 3.63 -3.09
CA ILE A 275 -19.19 2.56 -3.09
C ILE A 275 -17.89 3.03 -3.72
N SER A 276 -17.93 3.84 -4.78
CA SER A 276 -16.77 4.22 -5.60
C SER A 276 -16.20 5.58 -5.25
N LYS A 277 -14.98 5.60 -4.73
CA LYS A 277 -14.07 6.76 -4.80
C LYS A 277 -13.33 6.81 -6.14
N ALA A 278 -13.94 6.31 -7.23
CA ALA A 278 -13.44 6.55 -8.57
C ALA A 278 -13.44 8.05 -8.89
N LYS A 279 -12.55 8.48 -9.78
CA LYS A 279 -12.57 9.86 -10.28
C LYS A 279 -13.98 10.13 -10.83
N SER A 280 -14.56 11.29 -10.52
CA SER A 280 -15.94 11.64 -10.90
C SER A 280 -16.25 11.38 -12.39
N MET A 281 -15.23 11.45 -13.24
CA MET A 281 -15.31 11.16 -14.68
C MET A 281 -15.63 9.69 -15.00
N GLU A 282 -15.07 8.71 -14.28
CA GLU A 282 -15.31 7.28 -14.54
C GLU A 282 -16.74 6.87 -14.18
N VAL A 283 -17.25 7.40 -13.05
CA VAL A 283 -18.64 7.19 -12.61
C VAL A 283 -19.62 7.82 -13.60
N PHE A 284 -19.30 9.01 -14.12
CA PHE A 284 -20.10 9.70 -15.11
C PHE A 284 -20.19 8.90 -16.43
N VAL A 285 -19.06 8.40 -16.94
CA VAL A 285 -19.03 7.56 -18.15
C VAL A 285 -19.85 6.29 -17.96
N ALA A 286 -19.64 5.55 -16.87
CA ALA A 286 -20.38 4.32 -16.59
C ALA A 286 -21.90 4.56 -16.50
N SER A 287 -22.31 5.66 -15.87
CA SER A 287 -23.72 6.04 -15.74
C SER A 287 -24.34 6.43 -17.07
N ALA A 288 -23.62 7.18 -17.90
CA ALA A 288 -24.06 7.57 -19.24
C ALA A 288 -24.20 6.34 -20.16
N THR A 289 -23.26 5.41 -20.13
CA THR A 289 -23.34 4.14 -20.87
C THR A 289 -24.57 3.33 -20.44
N TYR A 290 -24.80 3.18 -19.13
CA TYR A 290 -25.97 2.47 -18.63
C TYR A 290 -27.29 3.13 -19.05
N ALA A 291 -27.41 4.45 -18.87
CA ALA A 291 -28.59 5.20 -19.29
C ALA A 291 -28.88 5.05 -20.79
N THR A 292 -27.83 5.06 -21.62
CA THR A 292 -27.93 4.89 -23.08
C THR A 292 -28.48 3.51 -23.43
N VAL A 293 -27.91 2.45 -22.85
CA VAL A 293 -28.36 1.07 -23.12
C VAL A 293 -29.83 0.90 -22.74
N VAL A 294 -30.22 1.40 -21.57
CA VAL A 294 -31.61 1.27 -21.11
C VAL A 294 -32.58 2.11 -21.97
N MET A 295 -32.18 3.32 -22.38
CA MET A 295 -32.99 4.19 -23.24
C MET A 295 -33.26 3.57 -24.63
N VAL A 296 -32.27 2.90 -25.22
CA VAL A 296 -32.44 2.17 -26.49
C VAL A 296 -33.51 1.09 -26.37
N PHE A 297 -33.56 0.37 -25.26
CA PHE A 297 -34.61 -0.64 -25.04
C PHE A 297 -36.00 -0.01 -24.90
N ILE A 298 -36.13 1.16 -24.28
CA ILE A 298 -37.41 1.90 -24.23
C ILE A 298 -37.90 2.21 -25.65
N SER A 299 -37.02 2.78 -26.48
CA SER A 299 -37.34 3.18 -27.85
C SER A 299 -37.82 1.99 -28.69
N ASN A 300 -37.15 0.84 -28.57
CA ASN A 300 -37.48 -0.35 -29.37
C ASN A 300 -38.74 -1.09 -28.89
N GLY A 301 -39.08 -1.00 -27.61
CA GLY A 301 -40.27 -1.66 -27.05
C GLY A 301 -41.56 -0.83 -27.13
N SER A 302 -41.51 0.37 -27.71
CA SER A 302 -42.67 1.27 -27.87
C SER A 302 -43.19 1.31 -29.33
N GLY A 303 -42.57 0.54 -30.22
CA GLY A 303 -42.82 0.53 -31.67
C GLY A 303 -43.53 -0.72 -32.20
N ASN A 304 -44.11 -1.54 -31.32
CA ASN A 304 -44.95 -2.70 -31.64
C ASN A 304 -46.26 -2.61 -30.84
#